data_AF-A0A4R1KXT6-F1
#
_entry.id   AF-A0A4R1KXT6-F1
#
_cell.length_a   1.000
_cell.length_b   1.000
_cell.length_c   1.000
_cell.angle_alpha   90.00
_cell.angle_beta   90.00
_cell.angle_gamma   90.00
#
_symmetry.space_group_name_H-M   'P 1'
#
loop_
_entity.id
_entity.type
_entity.pdbx_description
1 polymer ?
#
loop_
_entity_poly.entity_id
_entity_poly.type
_entity_poly.pdbx_seq_one_letter_code
_entity_poly.pdbx_strand_id
1 'polypeptide(L)'
;MDIRSEIVHQFSQVAREQGRRLSPLSDDLELLESGLDSLSMAILVVRLEESLGIDPFTLTDDARFPITFGEFVDFYETSSRQSQ
;
A
#
# COMPACT_ATOMS: atom_id res chain seq x y z
N MET A 1 0.42 -16.69 -2.73
CA MET A 1 -0.25 -15.59 -2.01
C MET A 1 -0.42 -14.46 -2.99
N ASP A 2 -1.58 -13.81 -2.99
CA ASP A 2 -1.87 -12.69 -3.89
C ASP A 2 -1.59 -11.39 -3.15
N ILE A 3 -0.52 -10.67 -3.55
CA ILE A 3 -0.05 -9.46 -2.86
C ILE A 3 -1.12 -8.37 -2.88
N ARG A 4 -1.83 -8.23 -4.00
CA ARG A 4 -2.95 -7.31 -4.13
C ARG A 4 -4.02 -7.57 -3.05
N SER A 5 -4.38 -8.84 -2.84
CA SER A 5 -5.36 -9.22 -1.82
C SER A 5 -4.90 -8.86 -0.41
N GLU A 6 -3.62 -9.05 -0.08
CA GLU A 6 -3.06 -8.64 1.21
C GLU A 6 -3.09 -7.11 1.37
N ILE A 7 -2.70 -6.36 0.33
CA ILE A 7 -2.76 -4.89 0.33
C ILE A 7 -4.18 -4.40 0.58
N VAL A 8 -5.17 -4.89 -0.19
CA VAL A 8 -6.59 -4.52 -0.02
C VAL A 8 -7.08 -4.84 1.41
N HIS A 9 -6.65 -5.98 1.95
CA HIS A 9 -7.00 -6.38 3.30
C HIS A 9 -6.41 -5.40 4.33
N GLN A 10 -5.12 -5.08 4.25
CA GLN A 10 -4.47 -4.15 5.17
C GLN A 10 -5.06 -2.73 5.07
N PHE A 11 -5.35 -2.24 3.85
CA PHE A 11 -6.08 -0.98 3.66
C PHE A 11 -7.39 -0.98 4.44
N SER A 12 -8.19 -2.03 4.26
CA SER A 12 -9.48 -2.18 4.93
C SER A 12 -9.36 -2.25 6.45
N GLN A 13 -8.35 -2.96 6.97
CA GLN A 13 -8.09 -3.04 8.42
C GLN A 13 -7.70 -1.67 8.98
N VAL A 14 -6.69 -1.02 8.39
CA VAL A 14 -6.20 0.28 8.85
C VAL A 14 -7.29 1.34 8.79
N ALA A 15 -8.08 1.39 7.71
CA ALA A 15 -9.20 2.32 7.61
C ALA A 15 -10.23 2.10 8.73
N ARG A 16 -10.59 0.83 9.02
CA ARG A 16 -11.53 0.51 10.10
C ARG A 16 -10.98 0.87 11.47
N GLU A 17 -9.71 0.58 11.73
CA GLU A 17 -9.04 0.90 12.99
C GLU A 17 -8.92 2.41 13.21
N GLN A 18 -8.66 3.16 12.15
CA GLN A 18 -8.58 4.62 12.18
C GLN A 18 -9.95 5.30 12.08
N GLY A 19 -11.04 4.54 11.95
CA GLY A 19 -12.39 5.07 11.76
C GLY A 19 -12.56 5.87 10.46
N ARG A 20 -11.73 5.60 9.44
CA ARG A 20 -11.77 6.22 8.12
C ARG A 20 -12.64 5.44 7.16
N ARG A 21 -13.22 6.16 6.21
CA ARG A 21 -14.02 5.57 5.14
C ARG A 21 -13.17 5.46 3.89
N LEU A 22 -12.89 4.24 3.47
CA LEU A 22 -12.17 3.98 2.23
C LEU A 22 -13.05 4.23 1.01
N SER A 23 -12.48 4.95 0.05
CA SER A 23 -12.96 4.98 -1.33
C SER A 23 -12.79 3.61 -2.00
N PRO A 24 -13.56 3.30 -3.06
CA PRO A 24 -13.40 2.05 -3.79
C PRO A 24 -11.99 1.93 -4.37
N LEU A 25 -11.20 0.98 -3.82
CA LEU A 25 -9.81 0.69 -4.22
C LEU A 25 -9.74 0.23 -5.67
N SER A 26 -9.62 1.19 -6.58
CA SER A 26 -9.43 0.99 -8.02
C SER A 26 -7.99 1.33 -8.37
N ASP A 27 -7.46 0.74 -9.43
CA ASP A 27 -6.10 1.01 -9.90
C ASP A 27 -5.81 2.50 -10.15
N ASP A 28 -6.79 3.24 -10.68
CA ASP A 28 -6.69 4.70 -10.91
C ASP A 28 -6.90 5.56 -9.65
N LEU A 29 -7.22 4.95 -8.50
CA LEU A 29 -7.50 5.69 -7.26
C LEU A 29 -6.20 6.28 -6.71
N GLU A 30 -6.14 7.60 -6.56
CA GLU A 30 -5.03 8.25 -5.86
C GLU A 30 -5.02 7.84 -4.38
N LEU A 31 -3.84 7.50 -3.86
CA LEU A 31 -3.65 7.15 -2.44
C LEU A 31 -4.08 8.29 -1.51
N LEU A 32 -3.88 9.53 -1.94
CA LEU A 32 -4.34 10.73 -1.24
C LEU A 32 -5.88 10.86 -1.25
N GLU A 33 -6.56 10.36 -2.28
CA GLU A 33 -8.02 10.36 -2.41
C GLU A 33 -8.68 9.09 -1.82
N SER A 34 -7.88 8.13 -1.36
CA SER A 34 -8.37 6.90 -0.74
C SER A 34 -9.15 7.14 0.56
N GLY A 35 -8.98 8.30 1.19
CA GLY A 35 -9.53 8.62 2.51
C GLY A 35 -8.59 8.25 3.67
N LEU A 36 -7.40 7.73 3.37
CA LEU A 36 -6.33 7.55 4.34
C LEU A 36 -5.48 8.82 4.45
N ASP A 37 -5.28 9.28 5.68
CA ASP A 37 -4.31 10.34 5.99
C ASP A 37 -2.87 9.82 5.95
N SER A 38 -1.90 10.73 5.92
CA SER A 38 -0.46 10.44 5.98
C SER A 38 -0.08 9.43 7.07
N LEU A 39 -0.64 9.55 8.29
CA LEU A 39 -0.40 8.60 9.38
C LEU A 39 -0.98 7.21 9.10
N SER A 40 -2.18 7.13 8.51
CA SER A 40 -2.80 5.85 8.18
C SER A 40 -1.99 5.13 7.10
N MET A 41 -1.45 5.88 6.13
CA MET A 41 -0.55 5.34 5.12
C MET A 41 0.75 4.81 5.72
N ALA A 42 1.36 5.53 6.67
CA ALA A 42 2.56 5.08 7.35
C ALA A 42 2.32 3.76 8.13
N ILE A 43 1.19 3.65 8.84
CA ILE A 43 0.81 2.42 9.56
C ILE A 43 0.59 1.26 8.58
N LEU A 44 -0.08 1.52 7.45
CA LEU A 44 -0.30 0.54 6.40
C LEU A 44 1.02 0.01 5.86
N VAL A 45 1.95 0.90 5.51
CA VAL A 45 3.26 0.53 4.98
C VAL A 45 4.02 -0.35 5.97
N VAL A 46 4.09 0.03 7.25
CA VAL A 46 4.76 -0.78 8.29
C VAL A 46 4.14 -2.17 8.41
N ARG A 47 2.80 -2.29 8.33
CA ARG A 47 2.15 -3.61 8.37
C ARG A 47 2.45 -4.46 7.16
N LEU A 48 2.52 -3.84 5.98
CA LEU A 48 2.89 -4.53 4.75
C LEU A 48 4.37 -4.94 4.76
N GLU A 49 5.25 -4.11 5.32
CA GLU A 49 6.65 -4.46 5.57
C GLU A 49 6.75 -5.68 6.49
N GLU A 50 6.05 -5.70 7.62
CA GLU A 50 6.05 -6.85 8.53
C GLU A 50 5.47 -8.13 7.87
N SER A 51 4.46 -8.00 7.01
CA SER A 51 3.79 -9.14 6.37
C SER A 51 4.49 -9.65 5.11
N LEU A 52 5.08 -8.77 4.32
CA LEU A 52 5.67 -9.08 3.01
C LEU A 52 7.20 -8.95 3.00
N GLY A 53 7.78 -8.30 4.00
CA GLY A 53 9.21 -7.98 4.07
C GLY A 53 9.65 -6.87 3.11
N ILE A 54 8.70 -6.06 2.62
CA ILE A 54 8.95 -5.04 1.58
C ILE A 54 8.65 -3.67 2.15
N ASP A 55 9.69 -2.85 2.24
CA ASP A 55 9.56 -1.44 2.60
C ASP A 55 9.62 -0.54 1.36
N PRO A 56 8.53 0.16 1.01
CA PRO A 56 8.50 1.05 -0.13
C PRO A 56 9.35 2.31 0.08
N PHE A 57 9.67 2.72 1.31
CA PHE A 57 10.43 3.95 1.56
C PHE A 57 11.95 3.79 1.32
N THR A 58 12.50 2.62 1.59
CA THR A 58 13.93 2.29 1.38
C THR A 58 14.26 1.96 -0.07
N LEU A 59 13.27 1.52 -0.85
CA LEU A 59 13.40 1.16 -2.26
C LEU A 59 13.23 2.37 -3.21
N THR A 60 12.82 3.53 -2.71
CA THR A 60 12.50 4.74 -3.49
C THR A 60 13.64 5.77 -3.63
N ASP A 61 14.91 5.37 -3.58
CA ASP A 61 16.04 6.32 -3.74
C ASP A 61 16.03 7.04 -5.12
N ASP A 62 15.47 6.39 -6.15
CA ASP A 62 15.20 6.98 -7.49
C ASP A 62 13.76 6.71 -7.99
N ALA A 63 13.03 5.79 -7.35
CA ALA A 63 11.65 5.47 -7.71
C ALA A 63 10.68 6.44 -7.03
N ARG A 64 9.84 7.11 -7.81
CA ARG A 64 8.78 7.96 -7.25
C ARG A 64 7.83 7.10 -6.42
N PHE A 65 7.48 7.57 -5.22
CA PHE A 65 6.46 6.91 -4.41
C PHE A 65 5.16 6.81 -5.24
N PRO A 66 4.52 5.64 -5.29
CA PRO A 66 3.30 5.43 -6.08
C PRO A 66 2.22 6.44 -5.68
N ILE A 67 1.60 7.06 -6.67
CA ILE A 67 0.55 8.06 -6.45
C ILE A 67 -0.81 7.37 -6.41
N THR A 68 -0.97 6.33 -7.23
CA THR A 68 -2.20 5.56 -7.36
C THR A 68 -2.12 4.20 -6.66
N PHE A 69 -3.27 3.63 -6.32
CA PHE A 69 -3.38 2.29 -5.75
C PHE A 69 -2.85 1.22 -6.72
N GLY A 70 -3.05 1.39 -8.03
CA GLY A 70 -2.52 0.50 -9.05
C GLY A 70 -0.99 0.47 -9.06
N GLU A 71 -0.36 1.65 -9.04
CA GLU A 71 1.10 1.75 -8.92
C GLU A 71 1.61 1.17 -7.59
N PHE A 72 0.87 1.37 -6.50
CA PHE A 72 1.23 0.81 -5.20
C PHE A 72 1.22 -0.71 -5.23
N VAL A 73 0.18 -1.34 -5.77
CA VAL A 73 0.12 -2.81 -5.89
C VAL A 73 1.22 -3.34 -6.80
N ASP A 74 1.41 -2.74 -7.97
CA ASP A 74 2.45 -3.14 -8.93
C ASP A 74 3.85 -3.07 -8.32
N PHE A 75 4.11 -2.03 -7.52
CA PHE A 75 5.37 -1.85 -6.81
C PHE A 75 5.67 -3.02 -5.86
N TYR A 76 4.71 -3.41 -5.01
CA TYR A 76 4.90 -4.54 -4.09
C TYR A 76 4.99 -5.88 -4.82
N GLU A 77 4.20 -6.07 -5.88
CA GLU A 77 4.27 -7.28 -6.72
C GLU A 77 5.63 -7.43 -7.39
N THR A 78 6.17 -6.34 -7.94
CA THR A 78 7.48 -6.31 -8.58
C THR A 78 8.60 -6.52 -7.56
N SER A 79 8.52 -5.87 -6.39
CA SER A 79 9.51 -6.01 -5.32
C SER A 79 9.55 -7.44 -4.76
N SER A 80 8.39 -8.07 -4.58
CA SER A 80 8.32 -9.47 -4.14
C SER A 80 8.95 -10.43 -5.16
N ARG A 81 8.84 -10.14 -6.46
CA ARG A 81 9.49 -10.93 -7.51
C ARG A 81 11.02 -10.78 -7.54
N GLN A 82 11.57 -9.65 -7.10
CA GLN A 82 13.02 -9.43 -7.12
C GLN A 82 13.75 -10.08 -5.94
N SER A 83 13.05 -10.43 -4.87
CA SER A 83 13.62 -11.07 -3.67
C SER A 83 13.55 -12.60 -3.68
N GLN A 84 13.26 -13.24 -4.83
CA GLN A 84 13.10 -14.70 -4.96
C GLN A 84 14.19 -15.37 -5.80
#